data_AF-A0A2C5YM28-F1
#
_entry.id   AF-A0A2C5YM28-F1
#
_cell.length_a   1.000
_cell.length_b   1.000
_cell.length_c   1.000
_cell.angle_alpha   90.00
_cell.angle_beta   90.00
_cell.angle_gamma   90.00
#
_symmetry.space_group_name_H-M   'P 1'
#
loop_
_entity.id
_entity.type
_entity.pdbx_description
1 polymer ?
#
loop_
_entity_poly.entity_id
_entity_poly.type
_entity_poly.pdbx_seq_one_letter_code
_entity_poly.pdbx_strand_id
1 'polypeptide(L)'
;MLMHELSERVSRDPLLSGISVLGLDPGGMASDICRRGPFMTRSILMKLVLPLVAPAMVRISPNGPVRTLKKSAGDVVRACFHLEAPLGRALYLNGSDERQTCPDSLNEEKRKALWRFELQAGRIGAGETILNDWE
;
A
#
# COMPACT_ATOMS: atom_id res chain seq x y z
N MET A 1 -3.14 7.67 3.31
CA MET A 1 -3.81 8.94 2.99
C MET A 1 -3.96 9.08 1.49
N LEU A 2 -2.85 9.09 0.73
CA LEU A 2 -2.87 9.10 -0.74
C LEU A 2 -3.86 8.12 -1.36
N MET A 3 -3.80 6.82 -1.00
CA MET A 3 -4.71 5.80 -1.56
C MET A 3 -6.19 6.15 -1.36
N HIS A 4 -6.55 6.71 -0.19
CA HIS A 4 -7.93 7.09 0.11
C HIS A 4 -8.38 8.31 -0.72
N GLU A 5 -7.54 9.34 -0.78
CA GLU A 5 -7.84 10.56 -1.56
C GLU A 5 -7.92 10.26 -3.06
N LEU A 6 -6.94 9.51 -3.59
CA LEU A 6 -6.91 9.12 -5.00
C LEU A 6 -8.10 8.22 -5.36
N SER A 7 -8.45 7.26 -4.50
CA SER A 7 -9.64 6.43 -4.70
C SER A 7 -10.92 7.24 -4.77
N GLU A 8 -11.05 8.29 -3.96
CA GLU A 8 -12.23 9.15 -3.90
C GLU A 8 -12.33 10.07 -5.13
N ARG A 9 -11.20 10.60 -5.60
CA ARG A 9 -11.17 11.46 -6.80
C ARG A 9 -11.41 10.65 -8.08
N VAL A 10 -10.74 9.50 -8.20
CA VAL A 10 -10.92 8.59 -9.35
C VAL A 10 -12.36 8.05 -9.43
N SER A 11 -13.01 7.77 -8.30
CA SER A 11 -14.40 7.29 -8.31
C SER A 11 -15.42 8.33 -8.74
N ARG A 12 -15.11 9.62 -8.55
CA ARG A 12 -15.94 10.75 -8.99
C ARG A 12 -15.70 11.15 -10.43
N ASP A 13 -14.55 10.78 -10.99
CA ASP A 13 -14.18 11.09 -12.36
C ASP A 13 -14.87 10.13 -13.34
N PRO A 14 -15.75 10.61 -14.24
CA PRO A 14 -16.45 9.74 -15.18
C PRO A 14 -15.52 8.95 -16.11
N LEU A 15 -14.37 9.53 -16.50
CA LEU A 15 -13.41 8.92 -17.41
C LEU A 15 -12.54 7.88 -16.70
N LEU A 16 -12.33 8.04 -15.40
CA LEU A 16 -11.46 7.16 -14.60
C LEU A 16 -12.22 6.23 -13.65
N SER A 17 -13.55 6.29 -13.61
CA SER A 17 -14.40 5.50 -12.72
C SER A 17 -14.24 3.98 -12.84
N GLY A 18 -13.66 3.49 -13.94
CA GLY A 18 -13.28 2.08 -14.14
C GLY A 18 -11.94 1.67 -13.48
N ILE A 19 -11.22 2.61 -12.86
CA ILE A 19 -9.96 2.37 -12.14
C ILE A 19 -10.27 2.21 -10.66
N SER A 20 -9.68 1.19 -10.04
CA SER A 20 -9.71 1.01 -8.60
C SER A 20 -8.35 1.32 -7.98
N VAL A 21 -8.37 1.86 -6.76
CA VAL A 21 -7.17 2.16 -6.00
C VAL A 21 -7.25 1.40 -4.68
N LEU A 22 -6.23 0.57 -4.42
CA LEU A 22 -6.14 -0.21 -3.19
C LEU A 22 -4.77 -0.04 -2.54
N GLY A 23 -4.72 -0.22 -1.24
CA GLY A 23 -3.48 -0.29 -0.48
C GLY A 23 -3.27 -1.69 0.05
N LEU A 24 -2.02 -2.11 0.13
CA LEU A 24 -1.65 -3.42 0.64
C LEU A 24 -0.48 -3.27 1.60
N ASP A 25 -0.67 -3.74 2.84
CA ASP A 25 0.40 -3.97 3.80
C ASP A 25 0.98 -5.36 3.54
N PRO A 26 2.23 -5.42 3.06
CA PRO A 26 2.85 -6.69 2.75
C PRO A 26 3.51 -7.35 3.97
N GLY A 27 3.47 -6.70 5.15
CA GLY A 27 4.19 -7.12 6.35
C GLY A 27 5.71 -6.94 6.22
N GLY A 28 6.41 -7.15 7.34
CA GLY A 28 7.87 -7.18 7.37
C GLY A 28 8.40 -8.44 6.67
N MET A 29 9.37 -8.28 5.78
CA MET A 29 9.96 -9.39 5.04
C MET A 29 11.45 -9.18 4.84
N ALA A 30 12.17 -10.29 4.65
CA ALA A 30 13.57 -10.26 4.24
C ALA A 30 13.68 -9.61 2.85
N SER A 31 14.09 -8.35 2.83
CA SER A 31 14.33 -7.58 1.61
C SER A 31 15.52 -6.63 1.79
N ASP A 32 15.93 -5.97 0.71
CA ASP A 32 17.01 -4.99 0.72
C ASP A 32 16.58 -3.57 1.14
N ILE A 33 15.39 -3.42 1.74
CA ILE A 33 14.92 -2.12 2.26
C ILE A 33 15.88 -1.57 3.33
N CYS A 34 16.48 -2.46 4.13
CA CYS A 34 17.47 -2.10 5.15
C CYS A 34 18.93 -2.22 4.65
N ARG A 35 19.19 -2.20 3.33
CA ARG A 35 20.56 -2.35 2.78
C ARG A 35 21.57 -1.28 3.24
N ARG A 36 21.08 -0.10 3.63
CA ARG A 36 21.87 1.01 4.20
C ARG A 36 21.79 1.09 5.73
N GLY A 37 21.14 0.12 6.37
CA GLY A 37 21.03 0.06 7.82
C GLY A 37 22.30 -0.49 8.49
N PRO A 38 22.34 -0.48 9.83
CA PRO A 38 23.43 -1.07 10.61
C PRO A 38 23.66 -2.54 10.24
N PHE A 39 24.90 -3.02 10.43
CA PHE A 39 25.27 -4.41 10.11
C PHE A 39 24.33 -5.44 10.74
N MET A 40 23.92 -5.22 11.99
CA MET A 40 22.97 -6.06 12.71
C MET A 40 21.64 -6.19 11.96
N THR A 41 21.00 -5.08 11.60
CA THR A 41 19.74 -5.08 10.86
C THR A 41 19.91 -5.65 9.46
N ARG A 42 20.93 -5.19 8.73
CA ARG A 42 21.14 -5.54 7.32
C ARG A 42 21.52 -7.01 7.11
N SER A 43 22.43 -7.53 7.92
CA SER A 43 23.04 -8.84 7.65
C SER A 43 22.49 -9.91 8.58
N ILE A 44 22.33 -9.62 9.86
CA ILE A 44 21.85 -10.61 10.83
C ILE A 44 20.33 -10.72 10.73
N LEU A 45 19.59 -9.63 10.94
CA LEU A 45 18.13 -9.70 10.92
C LEU A 45 17.58 -10.04 9.53
N MET A 46 17.93 -9.25 8.50
CA MET A 46 17.31 -9.36 7.17
C MET A 46 17.79 -10.56 6.36
N LYS A 47 19.06 -10.98 6.47
CA LYS A 47 19.62 -12.08 5.64
C LYS A 47 19.70 -13.42 6.34
N LEU A 48 19.66 -13.46 7.67
CA LEU A 48 19.74 -14.71 8.44
C LEU A 48 18.46 -14.99 9.22
N VAL A 49 18.05 -14.10 10.13
CA VAL A 49 16.93 -14.37 11.06
C VAL A 49 15.58 -14.43 10.32
N LEU A 50 15.24 -13.40 9.54
CA LEU A 50 13.93 -13.34 8.88
C LEU A 50 13.70 -14.49 7.88
N PRO A 51 14.65 -14.87 7.00
CA PRO A 51 14.47 -16.00 6.10
C PRO A 51 14.21 -17.34 6.82
N LEU A 52 14.78 -17.53 8.01
CA LEU A 52 14.61 -18.75 8.81
C LEU A 52 13.27 -18.76 9.57
N VAL A 53 12.88 -17.64 10.16
CA VAL A 53 11.71 -17.56 11.06
C VAL A 53 10.41 -17.30 10.30
N ALA A 54 10.44 -16.51 9.21
CA ALA A 54 9.25 -16.12 8.48
C ALA A 54 8.40 -17.30 7.95
N PRO A 55 8.97 -18.42 7.43
CA PRO A 55 8.17 -19.57 7.01
C PRO A 55 7.38 -20.23 8.15
N ALA A 56 7.89 -20.21 9.37
CA ALA A 56 7.17 -20.71 10.54
C ALA A 56 6.08 -19.71 10.96
N MET A 57 6.41 -18.42 11.00
CA MET A 57 5.44 -17.37 11.34
C MET A 57 4.26 -17.32 10.37
N VAL A 58 4.49 -17.44 9.07
CA VAL A 58 3.42 -17.47 8.05
C VAL A 58 2.49 -18.68 8.23
N ARG A 59 2.99 -19.82 8.73
CA ARG A 59 2.13 -20.99 9.01
C ARG A 59 1.21 -20.77 10.21
N ILE A 60 1.67 -20.03 11.21
CA ILE A 60 0.91 -19.74 12.44
C ILE A 60 -0.06 -18.58 12.20
N SER A 61 0.41 -17.52 11.54
CA SER A 61 -0.36 -16.31 11.25
C SER A 61 0.02 -15.78 9.86
N PRO A 62 -0.71 -16.18 8.81
CA PRO A 62 -0.38 -15.83 7.42
C PRO A 62 -0.31 -14.32 7.14
N ASN A 63 -1.10 -13.53 7.87
CA ASN A 63 -1.16 -12.06 7.78
C ASN A 63 -0.54 -11.36 9.00
N GLY A 64 0.31 -12.08 9.76
CA GLY A 64 1.10 -11.54 10.86
C GLY A 64 2.14 -10.51 10.41
N PRO A 65 2.91 -9.93 11.36
CA PRO A 65 3.82 -8.82 11.11
C PRO A 65 5.09 -9.22 10.33
N VAL A 66 5.44 -10.50 10.31
CA VAL A 66 6.61 -11.02 9.58
C VAL A 66 6.14 -12.08 8.60
N ARG A 67 6.54 -11.92 7.33
CA ARG A 67 6.11 -12.77 6.22
C ARG A 67 7.29 -13.17 5.33
N THR A 68 7.10 -14.26 4.61
CA THR A 68 8.02 -14.63 3.54
C THR A 68 7.78 -13.73 2.33
N LEU A 69 8.85 -13.42 1.58
CA LEU A 69 8.74 -12.66 0.34
C LEU A 69 7.71 -13.28 -0.62
N LYS A 70 7.70 -14.62 -0.71
CA LYS A 70 6.76 -15.36 -1.56
C LYS A 70 5.30 -15.12 -1.18
N LYS A 71 4.97 -15.14 0.12
CA LYS A 71 3.59 -14.88 0.59
C LYS A 71 3.17 -13.45 0.21
N SER A 72 3.99 -12.45 0.55
CA SER A 72 3.66 -11.06 0.30
C SER A 72 3.56 -10.72 -1.19
N ALA A 73 4.46 -11.26 -2.03
CA ALA A 73 4.35 -11.12 -3.48
C ALA A 73 3.08 -11.81 -4.02
N GLY A 74 2.73 -12.98 -3.48
CA GLY A 74 1.48 -13.66 -3.83
C GLY A 74 0.23 -12.83 -3.47
N ASP A 75 0.24 -12.11 -2.36
CA ASP A 75 -0.86 -11.21 -1.98
C ASP A 75 -1.01 -10.05 -2.96
N VAL A 76 0.09 -9.47 -3.44
CA VAL A 76 0.06 -8.42 -4.48
C VAL A 76 -0.54 -8.95 -5.77
N VAL A 77 -0.07 -10.11 -6.25
CA VAL A 77 -0.61 -10.74 -7.46
C VAL A 77 -2.11 -11.03 -7.31
N ARG A 78 -2.52 -11.58 -6.16
CA ARG A 78 -3.94 -11.81 -5.87
C ARG A 78 -4.74 -10.50 -5.89
N ALA A 79 -4.24 -9.45 -5.26
CA ALA A 79 -4.93 -8.17 -5.20
C ALA A 79 -5.12 -7.53 -6.58
N CYS A 80 -4.15 -7.69 -7.48
CA CYS A 80 -4.22 -7.13 -8.84
C CYS A 80 -5.08 -7.95 -9.80
N PHE A 81 -5.07 -9.28 -9.69
CA PHE A 81 -5.61 -10.16 -10.76
C PHE A 81 -6.75 -11.08 -10.33
N HIS A 82 -6.90 -11.34 -9.04
CA HIS A 82 -7.86 -12.35 -8.54
C HIS A 82 -8.97 -11.75 -7.69
N LEU A 83 -8.87 -10.48 -7.29
CA LEU A 83 -9.95 -9.77 -6.61
C LEU A 83 -10.82 -9.03 -7.63
N GLU A 84 -12.12 -8.97 -7.35
CA GLU A 84 -12.96 -7.96 -7.98
C GLU A 84 -12.42 -6.58 -7.61
N ALA A 85 -12.31 -5.73 -8.63
CA ALA A 85 -11.87 -4.35 -8.45
C ALA A 85 -12.82 -3.65 -7.47
N PRO A 86 -12.32 -3.04 -6.38
CA PRO A 86 -13.14 -2.30 -5.43
C PRO A 86 -13.55 -0.93 -6.02
N LEU A 87 -14.32 -0.95 -7.11
CA LEU A 87 -14.77 0.27 -7.79
C LEU A 87 -15.59 1.12 -6.82
N GLY A 88 -15.32 2.43 -6.82
CA GLY A 88 -16.05 3.38 -5.99
C GLY A 88 -15.70 3.37 -4.50
N ARG A 89 -14.78 2.51 -4.03
CA ARG A 89 -14.39 2.46 -2.61
C ARG A 89 -12.88 2.25 -2.43
N ALA A 90 -12.33 2.87 -1.39
CA ALA A 90 -10.97 2.55 -0.97
C ALA A 90 -10.94 1.18 -0.27
N LEU A 91 -10.01 0.32 -0.68
CA LEU A 91 -9.75 -0.98 -0.06
C LEU A 91 -8.33 -1.02 0.49
N TYR A 92 -8.17 -1.37 1.76
CA TYR A 92 -6.88 -1.64 2.36
C TYR A 92 -6.78 -3.09 2.80
N LEU A 93 -5.71 -3.76 2.37
CA LEU A 93 -5.45 -5.17 2.66
C LEU A 93 -4.26 -5.30 3.60
N ASN A 94 -4.40 -6.09 4.66
CA ASN A 94 -3.28 -6.61 5.44
C ASN A 94 -2.96 -8.03 4.97
N GLY A 95 -2.08 -8.15 3.98
CA GLY A 95 -1.87 -9.40 3.26
C GLY A 95 -3.14 -9.78 2.48
N SER A 96 -3.81 -10.86 2.88
CA SER A 96 -5.02 -11.32 2.20
C SER A 96 -6.33 -10.79 2.79
N ASP A 97 -6.30 -10.16 3.97
CA ASP A 97 -7.50 -9.72 4.71
C ASP A 97 -7.76 -8.22 4.54
N GLU A 98 -9.03 -7.83 4.42
CA GLU A 98 -9.43 -6.42 4.48
C GLU A 98 -9.26 -5.87 5.90
N ARG A 99 -8.73 -4.64 6.00
CA ARG A 99 -8.53 -3.93 7.26
C ARG A 99 -8.86 -2.46 7.10
N GLN A 100 -9.41 -1.87 8.16
CA GLN A 100 -9.51 -0.42 8.25
C GLN A 100 -8.15 0.18 8.59
N THR A 101 -7.78 1.26 7.92
CA THR A 101 -6.58 2.04 8.25
C THR A 101 -6.83 2.91 9.50
N CYS A 102 -5.77 3.51 10.05
CA CYS A 102 -5.91 4.32 11.27
C CYS A 102 -6.84 5.54 11.08
N PRO A 103 -7.47 6.06 12.15
CA PRO A 103 -8.37 7.22 12.07
C PRO A 103 -7.73 8.44 11.42
N ASP A 104 -6.44 8.66 11.68
CA ASP A 104 -5.69 9.77 11.10
C ASP A 104 -5.67 9.72 9.57
N SER A 105 -5.52 8.52 9.01
CA SER A 105 -5.48 8.32 7.56
C SER A 105 -6.83 8.51 6.86
N LEU A 106 -7.92 8.49 7.63
CA LEU A 106 -9.31 8.70 7.19
C LEU A 106 -9.75 10.16 7.34
N ASN A 107 -8.95 11.00 8.00
CA ASN A 107 -9.28 12.40 8.20
C ASN A 107 -9.22 13.17 6.86
N GLU A 108 -10.38 13.62 6.40
CA GLU A 108 -10.54 14.27 5.09
C GLU A 108 -9.70 15.53 4.94
N GLU A 109 -9.69 16.41 5.95
CA GLU A 109 -8.93 17.66 5.92
C GLU A 109 -7.44 17.39 5.75
N LYS A 110 -6.89 16.42 6.50
CA LYS A 110 -5.49 16.03 6.39
C LYS A 110 -5.18 15.37 5.05
N ARG A 111 -6.10 14.56 4.50
CA ARG A 111 -5.91 13.94 3.17
C ARG A 111 -5.82 15.01 2.08
N LYS A 112 -6.74 15.98 2.06
CA LYS A 112 -6.73 17.12 1.12
C LYS A 112 -5.51 18.03 1.31
N ALA A 113 -5.11 18.28 2.56
CA ALA A 113 -3.91 19.06 2.85
C ALA A 113 -2.65 18.36 2.31
N LEU A 114 -2.51 17.05 2.53
CA LEU A 114 -1.39 16.27 2.00
C LEU A 114 -1.41 16.21 0.47
N TRP A 115 -2.59 16.03 -0.13
CA TRP A 115 -2.74 16.01 -1.59
C TRP A 115 -2.23 17.29 -2.25
N ARG A 116 -2.67 18.45 -1.76
CA ARG A 116 -2.20 19.76 -2.26
C ARG A 116 -0.69 19.93 -2.09
N PHE A 117 -0.15 19.47 -0.97
CA PHE A 117 1.29 19.46 -0.76
C PHE A 117 2.02 18.54 -1.76
N GLU A 118 1.48 17.34 -2.03
CA GLU A 118 2.04 16.38 -2.99
C GLU A 118 2.02 16.92 -4.43
N LEU A 119 0.96 17.65 -4.83
CA LEU A 119 0.92 18.35 -6.13
C LEU A 119 2.05 19.39 -6.22
N GLN A 120 2.22 20.21 -5.18
CA GLN A 120 3.28 21.23 -5.14
C GLN A 120 4.68 20.60 -5.14
N ALA A 121 4.90 19.58 -4.32
CA ALA A 121 6.17 18.88 -4.20
C ALA A 121 6.52 18.10 -5.49
N GLY A 122 5.51 17.50 -6.12
CA GLY A 122 5.62 16.82 -7.41
C GLY A 122 5.66 17.76 -8.61
N ARG A 123 5.40 19.06 -8.39
CA ARG A 123 5.26 20.10 -9.43
C ARG A 123 4.21 19.76 -10.48
N ILE A 124 3.13 19.08 -10.07
CA ILE A 124 2.03 18.67 -10.93
C ILE A 124 1.11 19.87 -11.15
N GLY A 125 0.98 20.31 -12.39
CA GLY A 125 0.15 21.43 -12.81
C GLY A 125 -0.97 21.05 -13.78
N ALA A 126 -1.68 22.08 -14.25
CA ALA A 126 -2.76 21.93 -15.20
C ALA A 126 -2.26 21.26 -16.51
N GLY A 127 -2.97 20.23 -16.96
CA GLY A 127 -2.64 19.47 -18.17
C GLY A 127 -1.65 18.31 -17.96
N GLU A 128 -1.08 18.14 -16.77
CA GLU A 128 -0.17 17.02 -16.46
C GLU A 128 -0.90 15.76 -15.98
N THR A 129 -2.19 15.88 -15.69
CA THR A 129 -3.06 14.76 -15.34
C THR A 129 -4.40 14.89 -16.05
N ILE A 130 -5.00 13.75 -16.37
CA ILE A 130 -6.36 13.65 -16.92
C ILE A 130 -7.43 13.57 -15.82
N LEU A 131 -7.02 13.47 -14.56
CA LEU A 131 -7.93 13.51 -13.43
C LEU A 131 -8.61 14.89 -13.38
N ASN A 132 -9.94 14.92 -13.43
CA ASN A 132 -10.70 16.16 -13.53
C ASN A 132 -10.64 16.99 -12.24
N ASP A 133 -11.01 16.37 -11.11
CA ASP A 133 -10.88 16.95 -9.77
C ASP A 133 -9.48 16.64 -9.23
N TRP A 134 -8.45 17.27 -9.81
CA TRP A 134 -7.05 17.00 -9.45
C TRP A 134 -6.46 17.94 -8.41
N GLU A 135 -7.08 19.10 -8.13
CA GLU A 135 -6.57 20.10 -7.17
C GLU A 135 -7.12 19.92 -5.74
#